data_AF-A0A7S2D9R9-F1
#
_entry.id   AF-A0A7S2D9R9-F1
#
_cell.length_a   1.000
_cell.length_b   1.000
_cell.length_c   1.000
_cell.angle_alpha   90.00
_cell.angle_beta   90.00
_cell.angle_gamma   90.00
#
_symmetry.space_group_name_H-M   'P 1'
#
loop_
_entity.id
_entity.type
_entity.pdbx_description
1 polymer ?
#
loop_
_entity_poly.entity_id
_entity_poly.type
_entity_poly.pdbx_seq_one_letter_code
_entity_poly.pdbx_strand_id
1 'polypeptide(L)'
;AEVEVDQAHLETHAERTSRMLPERAHVLVSEVFGDDALAEGALPSLRHATSLLLDDTCGVAIPSQLTLCAAMAELPPSVDRAALFENEIAQHGRGLLGSIALGRAGVDLRTGRADALHALRPIHANSGDGHHHAVSDSNQSVNQLRSGHAATAACGTVDLAPSPVLLTEAVELCTVDLCKPPPPPLPGQPILDGEVAATLCPGAQSRVPTAIVSWFALTMCEGVLLSSSPESETHWRQVAHLLPVCQRQPLVKAGSCGSEGVSEVRLRYRVADEESWVSLARTDIYTIP
;
A
#
# COMPACT_ATOMS: atom_id res chain seq x y z
N ALA A 1 -28.70 20.70 17.15
CA ALA A 1 -28.62 20.03 18.46
C ALA A 1 -27.16 19.69 18.65
N GLU A 2 -26.46 20.48 19.46
CA GLU A 2 -25.09 20.17 19.86
C GLU A 2 -25.15 18.90 20.69
N VAL A 3 -24.40 17.87 20.29
CA VAL A 3 -24.22 16.68 21.10
C VAL A 3 -23.29 17.11 22.22
N GLU A 4 -23.86 17.42 23.38
CA GLU A 4 -23.12 17.67 24.60
C GLU A 4 -22.44 16.36 24.98
N VAL A 5 -21.19 16.18 24.53
CA VAL A 5 -20.36 15.03 24.89
C VAL A 5 -20.10 15.16 26.38
N ASP A 6 -20.70 14.26 27.15
CA ASP A 6 -20.62 14.21 28.60
C ASP A 6 -19.15 14.20 29.06
N GLN A 7 -18.67 15.32 29.60
CA GLN A 7 -17.29 15.48 30.08
C GLN A 7 -16.93 14.40 31.12
N ALA A 8 -17.90 13.88 31.87
CA ALA A 8 -17.70 12.80 32.81
C ALA A 8 -17.20 11.50 32.14
N HIS A 9 -17.56 11.27 30.87
CA HIS A 9 -17.12 10.07 30.13
C HIS A 9 -15.65 10.15 29.70
N LEU A 10 -15.16 11.36 29.39
CA LEU A 10 -13.77 11.60 28.99
C LEU A 10 -12.80 11.50 30.19
N GLU A 11 -13.18 12.04 31.34
CA GLU A 11 -12.39 11.92 32.58
C GLU A 11 -12.25 10.44 33.01
N THR A 12 -13.30 9.64 32.84
CA THR A 12 -13.28 8.19 33.14
C THR A 12 -12.27 7.44 32.28
N HIS A 13 -12.04 7.84 31.02
CA HIS A 13 -11.11 7.14 30.14
C HIS A 13 -9.65 7.42 30.51
N ALA A 14 -9.28 8.69 30.70
CA ALA A 14 -7.92 9.07 31.11
C ALA A 14 -7.54 8.44 32.47
N GLU A 15 -8.47 8.43 33.43
CA GLU A 15 -8.27 7.75 34.72
C GLU A 15 -8.17 6.22 34.61
N ARG A 16 -8.81 5.62 33.61
CA ARG A 16 -8.66 4.18 33.34
C ARG A 16 -7.31 3.86 32.73
N THR A 17 -6.83 4.69 31.80
CA THR A 17 -5.54 4.50 31.15
C THR A 17 -4.38 4.71 32.14
N SER A 18 -4.49 5.69 33.04
CA SER A 18 -3.49 5.91 34.10
C SER A 18 -3.40 4.77 35.12
N ARG A 19 -4.39 3.86 35.14
CA ARG A 19 -4.35 2.63 35.96
C ARG A 19 -3.71 1.44 35.25
N MET A 20 -3.42 1.53 33.95
CA MET A 20 -2.90 0.39 33.17
C MET A 20 -1.37 0.28 33.22
N LEU A 21 -0.66 1.41 33.32
CA LEU A 21 0.80 1.44 33.43
C LEU A 21 1.23 2.19 34.69
N PRO A 22 2.29 1.75 35.39
CA PRO A 22 2.79 2.45 36.58
C PRO A 22 3.32 3.86 36.26
N GLU A 23 3.80 4.07 35.03
CA GLU A 23 4.28 5.34 34.48
C GLU A 23 4.13 5.33 32.94
N ARG A 24 4.34 6.48 32.30
CA ARG A 24 4.39 6.56 30.83
C ARG A 24 5.61 5.78 30.32
N ALA A 25 5.46 5.11 29.19
CA ALA A 25 6.50 4.30 28.58
C ALA A 25 7.56 5.18 27.90
N HIS A 26 8.83 4.82 28.07
CA HIS A 26 9.94 5.40 27.31
C HIS A 26 10.03 4.84 25.89
N VAL A 27 9.48 3.64 25.66
CA VAL A 27 9.50 2.96 24.37
C VAL A 27 8.12 2.39 24.07
N LEU A 28 7.58 2.72 22.90
CA LEU A 28 6.37 2.15 22.34
C LEU A 28 6.75 1.30 21.11
N VAL A 29 6.43 0.02 21.12
CA VAL A 29 6.69 -0.88 19.97
C VAL A 29 5.36 -1.28 19.36
N SER A 30 5.24 -1.18 18.03
CA SER A 30 4.01 -1.52 17.32
C SER A 30 4.30 -2.25 16.01
N GLU A 31 3.48 -3.28 15.73
CA GLU A 31 3.43 -4.02 14.47
C GLU A 31 1.95 -4.11 14.10
N VAL A 32 1.46 -3.05 13.47
CA VAL A 32 0.04 -2.87 13.07
C VAL A 32 -0.05 -2.44 11.61
N PHE A 33 0.99 -2.77 10.82
CA PHE A 33 1.09 -2.39 9.42
C PHE A 33 0.72 -3.60 8.56
N GLY A 34 -0.28 -3.43 7.69
CA GLY A 34 -0.62 -4.42 6.66
C GLY A 34 0.11 -4.16 5.35
N ASP A 35 -0.38 -4.77 4.27
CA ASP A 35 0.10 -4.48 2.89
C ASP A 35 -0.08 -2.98 2.54
N ASP A 36 -1.17 -2.37 3.03
CA ASP A 36 -1.40 -0.94 3.03
C ASP A 36 -1.08 -0.39 4.42
N ALA A 37 0.00 0.39 4.56
CA ALA A 37 0.53 0.86 5.83
C ALA A 37 -0.51 1.58 6.72
N LEU A 38 -1.55 2.15 6.11
CA LEU A 38 -2.55 2.96 6.82
C LEU A 38 -3.90 2.24 6.99
N ALA A 39 -4.12 1.11 6.31
CA ALA A 39 -5.43 0.44 6.26
C ALA A 39 -5.88 -0.16 7.60
N GLU A 40 -4.94 -0.53 8.48
CA GLU A 40 -5.23 -1.23 9.73
C GLU A 40 -5.32 -0.28 10.93
N GLY A 41 -5.57 1.01 10.69
CA GLY A 41 -5.71 2.00 11.76
C GLY A 41 -4.38 2.25 12.50
N ALA A 42 -3.25 2.10 11.82
CA ALA A 42 -1.92 2.31 12.39
C ALA A 42 -1.76 3.73 12.95
N LEU A 43 -2.10 4.77 12.17
CA LEU A 43 -1.97 6.17 12.61
C LEU A 43 -2.88 6.54 13.79
N PRO A 44 -4.18 6.19 13.80
CA PRO A 44 -5.05 6.43 14.96
C PRO A 44 -4.54 5.74 16.22
N SER A 45 -4.15 4.47 16.10
CA SER A 45 -3.63 3.66 17.21
C SER A 45 -2.34 4.26 17.77
N LEU A 46 -1.40 4.61 16.90
CA LEU A 46 -0.14 5.23 17.30
C LEU A 46 -0.35 6.62 17.88
N ARG A 47 -1.23 7.45 17.33
CA ARG A 47 -1.54 8.77 17.89
C ARG A 47 -2.13 8.67 19.31
N HIS A 48 -3.07 7.74 19.50
CA HIS A 48 -3.64 7.50 20.82
C HIS A 48 -2.57 7.01 21.80
N ALA A 49 -1.76 6.03 21.39
CA ALA A 49 -0.69 5.50 22.22
C ALA A 49 0.40 6.54 22.55
N THR A 50 0.85 7.35 21.59
CA THR A 50 1.88 8.37 21.84
C THR A 50 1.37 9.50 22.71
N SER A 51 0.12 9.92 22.55
CA SER A 51 -0.45 11.01 23.35
C SER A 51 -0.72 10.62 24.81
N LEU A 52 -1.07 9.36 25.09
CA LEU A 52 -1.46 8.91 26.42
C LEU A 52 -0.42 8.03 27.13
N LEU A 53 0.27 7.17 26.38
CA LEU A 53 1.11 6.11 26.95
C LEU A 53 2.60 6.43 26.85
N LEU A 54 3.05 7.17 25.85
CA LEU A 54 4.48 7.44 25.62
C LEU A 54 4.94 8.69 26.38
N ASP A 55 6.11 8.65 27.00
CA ASP A 55 6.73 9.79 27.67
C ASP A 55 6.95 10.96 26.69
N ASP A 56 6.57 12.18 27.08
CA ASP A 56 6.57 13.35 26.20
C ASP A 56 7.97 13.98 26.01
N THR A 57 8.90 13.65 26.90
CA THR A 57 10.23 14.26 26.97
C THR A 57 11.27 13.39 26.29
N CYS A 58 11.19 12.06 26.47
CA CYS A 58 12.20 11.12 25.98
C CYS A 58 11.62 9.85 25.35
N GLY A 59 10.29 9.76 25.21
CA GLY A 59 9.65 8.61 24.62
C GLY A 59 9.95 8.44 23.12
N VAL A 60 10.13 7.18 22.70
CA VAL A 60 10.38 6.79 21.31
C VAL A 60 9.37 5.73 20.86
N ALA A 61 8.80 5.90 19.67
CA ALA A 61 8.04 4.87 18.98
C ALA A 61 8.95 4.04 18.06
N ILE A 62 8.69 2.73 17.97
CA ILE A 62 9.33 1.78 17.06
C ILE A 62 8.22 1.08 16.26
N PRO A 63 8.12 1.31 14.95
CA PRO A 63 8.94 2.23 14.15
C PRO A 63 8.74 3.71 14.52
N SER A 64 9.79 4.52 14.33
CA SER A 64 9.78 5.96 14.60
C SER A 64 9.30 6.80 13.41
N GLN A 65 9.36 6.22 12.22
CA GLN A 65 9.00 6.91 10.98
C GLN A 65 8.37 5.95 9.99
N LEU A 66 7.37 6.44 9.26
CA LEU A 66 6.75 5.77 8.12
C LEU A 66 6.99 6.64 6.87
N THR A 67 7.57 6.06 5.84
CA THR A 67 7.72 6.68 4.52
C THR A 67 6.86 5.94 3.51
N LEU A 68 5.98 6.66 2.81
CA LEU A 68 5.15 6.11 1.74
C LEU A 68 5.80 6.40 0.39
N CYS A 69 5.93 5.37 -0.43
CA CYS A 69 6.47 5.45 -1.78
C CYS A 69 5.45 4.99 -2.80
N ALA A 70 5.56 5.48 -4.04
CA ALA A 70 4.75 5.02 -5.15
C ALA A 70 5.49 5.07 -6.49
N ALA A 71 4.94 4.35 -7.47
CA ALA A 71 5.32 4.43 -8.87
C ALA A 71 4.09 4.15 -9.76
N MET A 72 4.08 4.69 -10.98
CA MET A 72 3.08 4.28 -11.97
C MET A 72 3.45 2.91 -12.53
N ALA A 73 2.44 2.07 -12.78
CA ALA A 73 2.64 0.74 -13.32
C ALA A 73 1.65 0.37 -14.42
N GLU A 74 2.14 -0.43 -15.37
CA GLU A 74 1.33 -1.26 -16.25
C GLU A 74 1.21 -2.64 -15.61
N LEU A 75 -0.01 -3.00 -15.22
CA LEU A 75 -0.33 -4.29 -14.63
C LEU A 75 -0.69 -5.31 -15.70
N PRO A 76 -0.48 -6.61 -15.43
CA PRO A 76 -0.91 -7.66 -16.33
C PRO A 76 -2.43 -7.67 -16.52
N PRO A 77 -2.94 -8.05 -17.70
CA PRO A 77 -4.39 -8.09 -17.95
C PRO A 77 -5.18 -8.98 -16.98
N SER A 78 -4.56 -10.00 -16.37
CA SER A 78 -5.18 -10.86 -15.37
C SER A 78 -5.52 -10.10 -14.08
N VAL A 79 -4.61 -9.25 -13.60
CA VAL A 79 -4.84 -8.38 -12.41
C VAL A 79 -5.88 -7.35 -12.71
N ASP A 80 -5.75 -6.72 -13.87
CA ASP A 80 -6.64 -5.66 -14.29
C ASP A 80 -8.09 -6.17 -14.35
N ARG A 81 -8.30 -7.39 -14.87
CA ARG A 81 -9.63 -8.03 -14.86
C ARG A 81 -10.09 -8.41 -13.47
N ALA A 82 -9.26 -9.07 -12.66
CA ALA A 82 -9.65 -9.54 -11.33
C ALA A 82 -10.11 -8.37 -10.43
N ALA A 83 -9.36 -7.27 -10.45
CA ALA A 83 -9.67 -6.08 -9.67
C ALA A 83 -10.86 -5.27 -10.24
N LEU A 84 -11.26 -5.50 -11.50
CA LEU A 84 -12.54 -5.01 -12.04
C LEU A 84 -13.74 -5.85 -11.59
N PHE A 85 -13.60 -7.17 -11.45
CA PHE A 85 -14.68 -8.07 -11.01
C PHE A 85 -15.05 -7.90 -9.53
N GLU A 86 -14.10 -7.56 -8.66
CA GLU A 86 -14.40 -7.27 -7.25
C GLU A 86 -15.36 -6.07 -7.09
N ASN A 87 -15.34 -5.12 -8.04
CA ASN A 87 -16.28 -4.00 -8.06
C ASN A 87 -17.73 -4.42 -8.35
N GLU A 88 -17.95 -5.50 -9.11
CA GLU A 88 -19.30 -6.02 -9.38
C GLU A 88 -19.87 -6.76 -8.17
N ILE A 89 -19.02 -7.45 -7.40
CA ILE A 89 -19.42 -8.19 -6.20
C ILE A 89 -19.76 -7.22 -5.05
N ALA A 90 -18.98 -6.15 -4.88
CA ALA A 90 -19.25 -5.12 -3.87
C ALA A 90 -20.61 -4.42 -4.06
N GLN A 91 -21.13 -4.36 -5.29
CA GLN A 91 -22.44 -3.78 -5.58
C GLN A 91 -23.63 -4.69 -5.20
N HIS A 92 -23.41 -6.00 -4.99
CA HIS A 92 -24.49 -6.97 -4.80
C HIS A 92 -24.62 -7.52 -3.36
N GLY A 93 -23.87 -6.99 -2.39
CA GLY A 93 -24.11 -7.29 -0.97
C GLY A 93 -22.98 -6.85 -0.05
N ARG A 94 -23.33 -6.20 1.07
CA ARG A 94 -22.41 -5.78 2.14
C ARG A 94 -21.85 -6.96 2.95
N GLY A 95 -21.14 -7.87 2.30
CA GLY A 95 -20.33 -8.89 2.96
C GLY A 95 -18.94 -8.34 3.32
N LEU A 96 -18.13 -9.15 4.00
CA LEU A 96 -16.73 -8.89 4.38
C LEU A 96 -15.81 -8.47 3.20
N LEU A 97 -16.24 -8.71 1.96
CA LEU A 97 -15.56 -8.31 0.73
C LEU A 97 -15.95 -6.91 0.23
N GLY A 98 -17.04 -6.32 0.75
CA GLY A 98 -17.51 -4.98 0.38
C GLY A 98 -16.71 -3.84 1.02
N SER A 99 -15.75 -4.15 1.91
CA SER A 99 -14.80 -3.19 2.50
C SER A 99 -13.45 -3.16 1.79
N ILE A 100 -13.24 -4.01 0.77
CA ILE A 100 -12.12 -3.83 -0.16
C ILE A 100 -12.41 -2.53 -0.91
N ALA A 101 -11.61 -1.49 -0.65
CA ALA A 101 -11.78 -0.20 -1.30
C ALA A 101 -11.80 -0.41 -2.83
N LEU A 102 -12.93 -0.05 -3.46
CA LEU A 102 -13.15 -0.16 -4.91
C LEU A 102 -11.89 0.31 -5.66
N GLY A 103 -11.31 -0.58 -6.48
CA GLY A 103 -10.12 -0.28 -7.27
C GLY A 103 -8.78 -0.55 -6.59
N ARG A 104 -8.71 -1.39 -5.56
CA ARG A 104 -7.43 -1.84 -4.97
C ARG A 104 -7.20 -3.33 -5.08
N ALA A 105 -5.93 -3.68 -5.24
CA ALA A 105 -5.47 -5.07 -5.15
C ALA A 105 -4.10 -5.12 -4.48
N GLY A 106 -3.91 -6.10 -3.61
CA GLY A 106 -2.59 -6.52 -3.16
C GLY A 106 -1.86 -7.15 -4.35
N VAL A 107 -0.71 -6.60 -4.71
CA VAL A 107 0.10 -7.08 -5.83
C VAL A 107 1.49 -7.43 -5.33
N ASP A 108 2.00 -8.57 -5.78
CA ASP A 108 3.38 -8.96 -5.51
C ASP A 108 4.26 -8.59 -6.70
N LEU A 109 4.94 -7.45 -6.58
CA LEU A 109 5.85 -6.93 -7.62
C LEU A 109 7.18 -7.71 -7.68
N ARG A 110 7.44 -8.66 -6.76
CA ARG A 110 8.69 -9.43 -6.70
C ARG A 110 8.69 -10.62 -7.64
N THR A 111 7.50 -11.16 -7.94
CA THR A 111 7.31 -12.40 -8.72
C THR A 111 7.93 -12.35 -10.12
N GLY A 112 8.20 -11.16 -10.66
CA GLY A 112 8.92 -10.99 -11.94
C GLY A 112 10.43 -11.09 -11.92
N ARG A 113 11.06 -11.03 -10.74
CA ARG A 113 12.52 -11.19 -10.63
C ARG A 113 12.95 -12.64 -10.75
N ALA A 114 12.15 -13.59 -10.24
CA ALA A 114 12.51 -15.01 -10.26
C ALA A 114 12.69 -15.53 -11.68
N ASP A 115 11.78 -15.18 -12.61
CA ASP A 115 11.85 -15.60 -14.01
C ASP A 115 13.01 -14.92 -14.76
N ALA A 116 13.30 -13.65 -14.48
CA ALA A 116 14.44 -12.93 -15.07
C ALA A 116 15.80 -13.47 -14.61
N LEU A 117 15.92 -13.91 -13.34
CA LEU A 117 17.12 -14.54 -12.80
C LEU A 117 17.31 -15.98 -13.29
N HIS A 118 16.23 -16.71 -13.56
CA HIS A 118 16.30 -18.05 -14.18
C HIS A 118 16.67 -17.98 -15.67
N ALA A 119 16.25 -16.94 -16.40
CA ALA A 119 16.62 -16.73 -17.80
C ALA A 119 18.10 -16.36 -18.03
N LEU A 120 18.84 -15.98 -16.97
CA LEU A 120 20.24 -15.55 -17.04
C LEU A 120 21.24 -16.62 -16.54
N ARG A 121 20.80 -17.83 -16.21
CA ARG A 121 21.74 -18.93 -15.91
C ARG A 121 22.23 -19.60 -17.20
N PRO A 122 23.57 -19.76 -17.39
CA PRO A 122 24.08 -20.60 -18.46
C PRO A 122 23.55 -22.01 -18.27
N ILE A 123 22.96 -22.58 -19.32
CA ILE A 123 22.60 -23.99 -19.37
C ILE A 123 23.91 -24.80 -19.33
N HIS A 124 24.36 -25.16 -18.14
CA HIS A 124 25.25 -26.31 -17.96
C HIS A 124 24.38 -27.52 -17.65
N ALA A 125 24.06 -28.25 -18.72
CA ALA A 125 23.49 -29.58 -18.62
C ALA A 125 24.55 -30.53 -18.09
N ASN A 126 24.37 -31.01 -16.85
CA ASN A 126 24.85 -32.31 -16.44
C ASN A 126 23.60 -33.17 -16.17
N SER A 127 23.32 -34.09 -17.08
CA SER A 127 22.25 -35.07 -16.98
C SER A 127 22.68 -36.18 -16.01
N GLY A 128 22.01 -36.22 -14.86
CA GLY A 128 21.99 -37.35 -13.95
C GLY A 128 20.55 -37.77 -13.71
N ASP A 129 20.19 -38.94 -14.22
CA ASP A 129 18.87 -39.56 -14.14
C ASP A 129 18.38 -39.75 -12.70
N GLY A 130 17.09 -39.53 -12.47
CA GLY A 130 16.43 -39.83 -11.20
C GLY A 130 14.91 -39.68 -11.30
N HIS A 131 14.22 -40.79 -11.58
CA HIS A 131 12.77 -40.92 -11.55
C HIS A 131 12.15 -40.57 -10.19
N HIS A 132 11.16 -39.66 -10.15
CA HIS A 132 10.15 -39.66 -9.08
C HIS A 132 8.76 -39.26 -9.59
N HIS A 133 7.78 -40.04 -9.12
CA HIS A 133 6.35 -39.99 -9.41
C HIS A 133 5.69 -38.65 -9.04
N ALA A 134 4.87 -38.13 -9.95
CA ALA A 134 3.93 -37.05 -9.69
C ALA A 134 2.62 -37.62 -9.08
N VAL A 135 2.19 -37.05 -7.96
CA VAL A 135 0.81 -37.15 -7.45
C VAL A 135 0.27 -35.73 -7.37
N SER A 136 -0.78 -35.46 -8.14
CA SER A 136 -1.48 -34.18 -8.17
C SER A 136 -2.59 -34.18 -7.12
N ASP A 137 -2.53 -33.26 -6.16
CA ASP A 137 -3.67 -32.92 -5.29
C ASP A 137 -3.94 -31.42 -5.38
N SER A 138 -4.76 -31.05 -6.36
CA SER A 138 -5.31 -29.70 -6.53
C SER A 138 -6.83 -29.79 -6.46
N ASN A 139 -7.40 -29.86 -5.25
CA ASN A 139 -8.86 -29.67 -5.04
C ASN A 139 -9.34 -29.41 -3.59
N GLN A 140 -8.49 -29.11 -2.60
CA GLN A 140 -8.94 -28.95 -1.21
C GLN A 140 -9.23 -27.51 -0.71
N SER A 141 -9.10 -26.47 -1.54
CA SER A 141 -9.18 -25.08 -1.06
C SER A 141 -10.58 -24.44 -0.99
N VAL A 142 -11.66 -25.09 -1.41
CA VAL A 142 -12.97 -24.40 -1.58
C VAL A 142 -13.88 -24.49 -0.34
N ASN A 143 -13.59 -25.34 0.64
CA ASN A 143 -14.54 -25.64 1.74
C ASN A 143 -14.26 -25.00 3.11
N GLN A 144 -13.24 -24.16 3.29
CA GLN A 144 -12.89 -23.59 4.61
C GLN A 144 -13.52 -22.20 4.92
N LEU A 145 -14.23 -21.56 3.99
CA LEU A 145 -14.75 -20.19 4.15
C LEU A 145 -16.09 -20.05 4.93
N ARG A 146 -16.46 -21.00 5.79
CA ARG A 146 -17.79 -21.02 6.45
C ARG A 146 -17.84 -20.79 7.97
N SER A 147 -16.70 -20.60 8.66
CA SER A 147 -16.72 -20.33 10.11
C SER A 147 -16.67 -18.83 10.41
N GLY A 148 -17.79 -18.27 10.89
CA GLY A 148 -17.96 -16.85 11.20
C GLY A 148 -17.21 -16.39 12.45
N HIS A 149 -15.95 -16.01 12.28
CA HIS A 149 -15.23 -15.07 13.16
C HIS A 149 -14.89 -13.83 12.33
N ALA A 150 -14.83 -12.65 12.96
CA ALA A 150 -14.50 -11.39 12.32
C ALA A 150 -13.15 -11.51 11.60
N ALA A 151 -13.20 -11.73 10.29
CA ALA A 151 -12.03 -11.86 9.44
C ALA A 151 -11.62 -10.46 8.98
N THR A 152 -10.40 -10.06 9.31
CA THR A 152 -9.69 -9.05 8.53
C THR A 152 -9.71 -9.51 7.07
N ALA A 153 -10.11 -8.61 6.17
CA ALA A 153 -10.26 -8.90 4.75
C ALA A 153 -8.90 -9.35 4.18
N ALA A 154 -8.72 -10.66 4.01
CA ALA A 154 -7.56 -11.21 3.34
C ALA A 154 -7.60 -10.75 1.87
N CYS A 155 -6.73 -9.82 1.51
CA CYS A 155 -6.57 -9.38 0.13
C CYS A 155 -6.14 -10.59 -0.72
N GLY A 156 -6.98 -10.98 -1.68
CA GLY A 156 -6.76 -12.14 -2.52
C GLY A 156 -5.43 -12.04 -3.26
N THR A 157 -4.70 -13.15 -3.33
CA THR A 157 -3.35 -13.20 -3.90
C THR A 157 -3.46 -13.69 -5.34
N VAL A 158 -2.98 -12.92 -6.32
CA VAL A 158 -2.93 -13.35 -7.73
C VAL A 158 -1.47 -13.46 -8.14
N ASP A 159 -1.05 -14.63 -8.65
CA ASP A 159 0.27 -14.81 -9.26
C ASP A 159 0.32 -14.12 -10.63
N LEU A 160 1.31 -13.25 -10.83
CA LEU A 160 1.33 -12.27 -11.92
C LEU A 160 2.34 -12.64 -12.98
N ALA A 161 1.92 -13.49 -13.92
CA ALA A 161 2.61 -13.69 -15.18
C ALA A 161 1.77 -13.08 -16.34
N PRO A 162 2.30 -12.15 -17.16
CA PRO A 162 3.61 -11.49 -17.02
C PRO A 162 3.67 -10.63 -15.76
N SER A 163 4.84 -10.15 -15.38
CA SER A 163 5.00 -9.32 -14.17
C SER A 163 4.67 -7.85 -14.44
N PRO A 164 4.23 -7.10 -13.41
CA PRO A 164 3.99 -5.67 -13.54
C PRO A 164 5.24 -4.92 -14.04
N VAL A 165 5.02 -3.88 -14.85
CA VAL A 165 6.09 -3.01 -15.35
C VAL A 165 5.95 -1.63 -14.74
N LEU A 166 6.97 -1.18 -14.00
CA LEU A 166 7.04 0.19 -13.52
C LEU A 166 7.31 1.14 -14.69
N LEU A 167 6.51 2.19 -14.78
CA LEU A 167 6.55 3.21 -15.83
C LEU A 167 7.26 4.48 -15.38
N THR A 168 7.34 4.69 -14.07
CA THR A 168 8.12 5.76 -13.45
C THR A 168 9.14 5.19 -12.49
N GLU A 169 10.14 5.98 -12.14
CA GLU A 169 10.91 5.73 -10.92
C GLU A 169 10.01 5.75 -9.69
N ALA A 170 10.51 5.14 -8.62
CA ALA A 170 9.88 5.24 -7.31
C ALA A 170 10.05 6.65 -6.76
N VAL A 171 8.96 7.21 -6.24
CA VAL A 171 8.95 8.52 -5.59
C VAL A 171 8.43 8.41 -4.17
N GLU A 172 9.05 9.15 -3.25
CA GLU A 172 8.51 9.35 -1.91
C GLU A 172 7.29 10.27 -2.02
N LEU A 173 6.13 9.79 -1.56
CA LEU A 173 4.92 10.61 -1.46
C LEU A 173 5.00 11.49 -0.23
N CYS A 174 5.25 10.89 0.93
CA CYS A 174 5.33 11.59 2.19
C CYS A 174 6.03 10.74 3.26
N THR A 175 6.42 11.43 4.32
CA THR A 175 7.05 10.83 5.50
C THR A 175 6.33 11.32 6.76
N VAL A 176 6.03 10.39 7.66
CA VAL A 176 5.30 10.61 8.91
C VAL A 176 6.19 10.26 10.10
N ASP A 177 6.37 11.21 11.01
CA ASP A 177 6.96 10.97 12.34
C ASP A 177 5.93 10.24 13.20
N LEU A 178 6.24 9.00 13.58
CA LEU A 178 5.34 8.15 14.38
C LEU A 178 5.50 8.38 15.88
N CYS A 179 6.57 9.06 16.33
CA CYS A 179 6.67 9.58 17.69
C CYS A 179 5.73 10.78 17.89
N LYS A 180 5.47 11.52 16.80
CA LYS A 180 4.56 12.67 16.78
C LYS A 180 3.59 12.59 15.60
N PRO A 181 2.67 11.61 15.57
CA PRO A 181 1.75 11.45 14.46
C PRO A 181 0.95 12.73 14.19
N PRO A 182 0.60 13.02 12.92
CA PRO A 182 -0.17 14.22 12.58
C PRO A 182 -1.49 14.23 13.36
N PRO A 183 -1.97 15.40 13.80
CA PRO A 183 -3.23 15.50 14.53
C PRO A 183 -4.39 14.93 13.68
N PRO A 184 -5.52 14.58 14.30
CA PRO A 184 -6.70 14.19 13.54
C PRO A 184 -7.10 15.31 12.56
N PRO A 185 -7.50 14.96 11.32
CA PRO A 185 -7.87 15.97 10.35
C PRO A 185 -9.17 16.68 10.78
N LEU A 186 -9.32 17.94 10.39
CA LEU A 186 -10.62 18.60 10.50
C LEU A 186 -11.64 17.95 9.55
N PRO A 187 -12.95 17.98 9.85
CA PRO A 187 -13.97 17.42 8.96
C PRO A 187 -13.83 17.91 7.51
N GLY A 188 -13.67 16.97 6.58
CA GLY A 188 -13.51 17.26 5.15
C GLY A 188 -12.10 17.69 4.71
N GLN A 189 -11.13 17.76 5.62
CA GLN A 189 -9.72 17.95 5.29
C GLN A 189 -8.99 16.61 5.25
N PRO A 190 -8.02 16.43 4.35
CA PRO A 190 -7.17 15.26 4.37
C PRO A 190 -6.14 15.33 5.50
N ILE A 191 -5.72 14.16 6.01
CA ILE A 191 -4.57 14.01 6.91
C ILE A 191 -3.29 14.48 6.21
N LEU A 192 -3.12 14.06 4.95
CA LEU A 192 -1.96 14.36 4.11
C LEU A 192 -2.46 14.71 2.70
N ASP A 193 -1.97 15.79 2.09
CA ASP A 193 -2.23 16.18 0.69
C ASP A 193 -0.93 16.71 0.12
N GLY A 194 -0.59 16.28 -1.09
CA GLY A 194 0.63 16.71 -1.75
C GLY A 194 0.69 16.29 -3.20
N GLU A 195 1.73 16.77 -3.88
CA GLU A 195 2.01 16.48 -5.27
C GLU A 195 3.51 16.25 -5.43
N VAL A 196 3.87 15.19 -6.14
CA VAL A 196 5.26 14.83 -6.39
C VAL A 196 5.48 14.57 -7.87
N ALA A 197 6.65 14.97 -8.38
CA ALA A 197 7.10 14.68 -9.72
C ALA A 197 7.80 13.32 -9.75
N ALA A 198 7.55 12.53 -10.79
CA ALA A 198 8.15 11.23 -11.03
C ALA A 198 8.72 11.13 -12.45
N THR A 199 9.97 10.73 -12.58
CA THR A 199 10.60 10.55 -13.90
C THR A 199 10.10 9.28 -14.57
N LEU A 200 9.81 9.35 -15.88
CA LEU A 200 9.46 8.19 -16.69
C LEU A 200 10.66 7.26 -16.90
N CYS A 201 10.43 5.96 -16.74
CA CYS A 201 11.42 4.96 -17.12
C CYS A 201 11.63 4.92 -18.65
N PRO A 202 12.81 4.54 -19.15
CA PRO A 202 13.05 4.37 -20.57
C PRO A 202 12.03 3.43 -21.24
N GLY A 203 11.38 3.90 -22.31
CA GLY A 203 10.37 3.13 -23.05
C GLY A 203 8.97 3.15 -22.45
N ALA A 204 8.73 3.91 -21.37
CA ALA A 204 7.40 4.07 -20.78
C ALA A 204 6.46 4.96 -21.62
N GLN A 205 6.99 5.77 -22.54
CA GLN A 205 6.23 6.79 -23.28
C GLN A 205 5.06 6.21 -24.09
N SER A 206 5.23 5.01 -24.65
CA SER A 206 4.22 4.32 -25.47
C SER A 206 3.34 3.36 -24.68
N ARG A 207 3.62 3.18 -23.38
CA ARG A 207 2.88 2.25 -22.51
C ARG A 207 1.67 2.94 -21.89
N VAL A 208 0.70 2.11 -21.50
CA VAL A 208 -0.54 2.56 -20.88
C VAL A 208 -0.49 2.24 -19.39
N PRO A 209 -0.46 3.25 -18.50
CA PRO A 209 -0.56 2.99 -17.07
C PRO A 209 -1.94 2.42 -16.75
N THR A 210 -1.97 1.38 -15.93
CA THR A 210 -3.23 0.78 -15.45
C THR A 210 -3.41 0.96 -13.95
N ALA A 211 -2.33 1.27 -13.22
CA ALA A 211 -2.36 1.49 -11.78
C ALA A 211 -1.25 2.43 -11.31
N ILE A 212 -1.42 2.93 -10.09
CA ILE A 212 -0.33 3.42 -9.24
C ILE A 212 -0.08 2.35 -8.20
N VAL A 213 1.16 1.88 -8.09
CA VAL A 213 1.56 0.94 -7.06
C VAL A 213 2.23 1.70 -5.92
N SER A 214 1.88 1.37 -4.68
CA SER A 214 2.45 1.97 -3.48
C SER A 214 3.00 0.92 -2.54
N TRP A 215 4.02 1.31 -1.80
CA TRP A 215 4.64 0.53 -0.72
C TRP A 215 5.15 1.50 0.34
N PHE A 216 5.77 0.97 1.38
CA PHE A 216 6.25 1.77 2.48
C PHE A 216 7.63 1.32 2.98
N ALA A 217 8.24 2.21 3.76
CA ALA A 217 9.40 1.91 4.57
C ALA A 217 9.18 2.40 6.00
N LEU A 218 9.68 1.63 6.96
CA LEU A 218 9.60 1.88 8.40
C LEU A 218 11.01 2.04 8.94
N THR A 219 11.30 3.21 9.52
CA THR A 219 12.54 3.40 10.26
C THR A 219 12.36 2.84 11.67
N MET A 220 13.02 1.73 11.97
CA MET A 220 12.90 1.06 13.27
C MET A 220 13.75 1.76 14.33
N CYS A 221 14.99 2.06 13.96
CA CYS A 221 15.96 2.84 14.72
C CYS A 221 17.09 3.29 13.78
N GLU A 222 18.12 3.95 14.31
CA GLU A 222 19.26 4.41 13.51
C GLU A 222 19.89 3.25 12.71
N GLY A 223 19.87 3.39 11.38
CA GLY A 223 20.44 2.41 10.45
C GLY A 223 19.59 1.16 10.19
N VAL A 224 18.40 1.02 10.80
CA VAL A 224 17.52 -0.14 10.60
C VAL A 224 16.23 0.27 9.89
N LEU A 225 16.08 -0.19 8.65
CA LEU A 225 14.92 0.05 7.79
C LEU A 225 14.21 -1.27 7.48
N LEU A 226 12.91 -1.33 7.68
CA LEU A 226 12.05 -2.37 7.10
C LEU A 226 11.32 -1.76 5.91
N SER A 227 11.19 -2.49 4.80
CA SER A 227 10.49 -1.96 3.62
C SER A 227 9.62 -3.03 2.97
N SER A 228 8.43 -2.64 2.51
CA SER A 228 7.58 -3.45 1.64
C SER A 228 7.86 -3.18 0.15
N SER A 229 9.03 -2.64 -0.21
CA SER A 229 9.37 -2.41 -1.62
C SER A 229 9.49 -3.72 -2.42
N PRO A 230 9.39 -3.66 -3.76
CA PRO A 230 9.61 -4.82 -4.63
C PRO A 230 11.01 -5.43 -4.54
N GLU A 231 11.95 -4.75 -3.91
CA GLU A 231 13.32 -5.25 -3.73
C GLU A 231 13.53 -5.95 -2.39
N SER A 232 12.56 -5.85 -1.49
CA SER A 232 12.63 -6.32 -0.12
C SER A 232 11.95 -7.68 0.04
N GLU A 233 12.55 -8.53 0.87
CA GLU A 233 11.99 -9.83 1.26
C GLU A 233 11.14 -9.67 2.53
N THR A 234 9.87 -9.33 2.38
CA THR A 234 8.91 -9.23 3.50
C THR A 234 7.67 -10.06 3.26
N HIS A 235 6.83 -10.25 4.28
CA HIS A 235 5.52 -10.86 4.08
C HIS A 235 4.52 -9.86 3.48
N TRP A 236 4.74 -8.56 3.68
CA TRP A 236 3.94 -7.50 3.08
C TRP A 236 4.08 -7.50 1.56
N ARG A 237 2.97 -7.17 0.91
CA ARG A 237 2.90 -6.89 -0.52
C ARG A 237 2.87 -5.39 -0.78
N GLN A 238 2.78 -5.05 -2.06
CA GLN A 238 2.50 -3.71 -2.51
C GLN A 238 1.01 -3.58 -2.80
N VAL A 239 0.53 -2.34 -2.81
CA VAL A 239 -0.88 -2.03 -3.08
C VAL A 239 -0.96 -1.39 -4.45
N ALA A 240 -1.75 -1.98 -5.35
CA ALA A 240 -2.11 -1.37 -6.61
C ALA A 240 -3.42 -0.58 -6.45
N HIS A 241 -3.37 0.70 -6.82
CA HIS A 241 -4.52 1.58 -6.98
C HIS A 241 -4.84 1.69 -8.47
N LEU A 242 -5.88 0.99 -8.92
CA LEU A 242 -6.25 0.96 -10.32
C LEU A 242 -6.68 2.34 -10.83
N LEU A 243 -6.17 2.71 -12.00
CA LEU A 243 -6.63 3.90 -12.69
C LEU A 243 -8.01 3.65 -13.33
N PRO A 244 -8.94 4.61 -13.28
CA PRO A 244 -10.17 4.58 -14.08
C PRO A 244 -9.87 4.41 -15.57
N VAL A 245 -10.71 3.68 -16.31
CA VAL A 245 -10.51 3.40 -17.74
C VAL A 245 -10.26 4.67 -18.57
N CYS A 246 -10.94 5.78 -18.24
CA CYS A 246 -10.74 7.05 -18.94
C CYS A 246 -9.34 7.68 -18.76
N GLN A 247 -8.62 7.30 -17.71
CA GLN A 247 -7.25 7.74 -17.41
C GLN A 247 -6.18 6.79 -17.99
N ARG A 248 -6.57 5.62 -18.50
CA ARG A 248 -5.65 4.62 -19.09
C ARG A 248 -5.35 4.95 -20.54
N GLN A 249 -4.50 5.97 -20.75
CA GLN A 249 -4.05 6.39 -22.07
C GLN A 249 -2.52 6.40 -22.11
N PRO A 250 -1.89 6.24 -23.29
CA PRO A 250 -0.45 6.38 -23.41
C PRO A 250 0.04 7.71 -22.84
N LEU A 251 1.15 7.68 -22.10
CA LEU A 251 1.71 8.85 -21.42
C LEU A 251 2.15 9.95 -22.40
N VAL A 252 2.52 9.55 -23.63
CA VAL A 252 2.83 10.46 -24.74
C VAL A 252 1.87 10.20 -25.90
N LYS A 253 1.19 11.24 -26.38
CA LYS A 253 0.33 11.12 -27.57
C LYS A 253 1.19 10.86 -28.81
N ALA A 254 0.88 9.80 -29.55
CA ALA A 254 1.50 9.53 -30.84
C ALA A 254 1.34 10.75 -31.77
N GLY A 255 2.45 11.37 -32.17
CA GLY A 255 2.47 12.51 -33.09
C GLY A 255 2.95 13.84 -32.51
N SER A 256 3.21 13.97 -31.20
CA SER A 256 3.94 15.13 -30.65
C SER A 256 5.43 14.97 -30.92
N CYS A 257 5.83 15.11 -32.18
CA CYS A 257 7.18 14.88 -32.68
C CYS A 257 8.12 16.09 -32.49
N GLY A 258 7.96 16.83 -31.39
CA GLY A 258 8.96 17.78 -30.91
C GLY A 258 9.96 17.02 -30.06
N SER A 259 11.25 17.24 -30.27
CA SER A 259 12.35 16.50 -29.63
C SER A 259 12.49 16.69 -28.11
N GLU A 260 11.61 17.45 -27.47
CA GLU A 260 11.52 17.59 -26.02
C GLU A 260 10.48 16.58 -25.50
N GLY A 261 10.94 15.35 -25.31
CA GLY A 261 10.11 14.24 -24.87
C GLY A 261 9.67 14.42 -23.42
N VAL A 262 8.41 14.06 -23.14
CA VAL A 262 7.88 13.99 -21.77
C VAL A 262 8.79 13.10 -20.94
N SER A 263 9.41 13.68 -19.92
CA SER A 263 10.28 12.98 -18.98
C SER A 263 9.66 12.83 -17.60
N GLU A 264 8.61 13.59 -17.29
CA GLU A 264 8.06 13.71 -15.94
C GLU A 264 6.53 13.52 -15.93
N VAL A 265 6.02 12.88 -14.87
CA VAL A 265 4.60 12.82 -14.54
C VAL A 265 4.40 13.32 -13.11
N ARG A 266 3.29 14.01 -12.84
CA ARG A 266 2.93 14.47 -11.49
C ARG A 266 1.89 13.56 -10.84
N LEU A 267 2.23 13.07 -9.66
CA LEU A 267 1.37 12.25 -8.82
C LEU A 267 0.82 13.12 -7.70
N ARG A 268 -0.50 13.31 -7.67
CA ARG A 268 -1.17 13.97 -6.55
C ARG A 268 -1.76 12.93 -5.61
N TYR A 269 -1.40 13.00 -4.34
CA TYR A 269 -1.86 12.08 -3.31
C TYR A 269 -2.65 12.82 -2.23
N ARG A 270 -3.65 12.13 -1.68
CA ARG A 270 -4.50 12.63 -0.59
C ARG A 270 -4.91 11.50 0.33
N VAL A 271 -4.48 11.55 1.59
CA VAL A 271 -4.95 10.66 2.66
C VAL A 271 -6.16 11.31 3.33
N ALA A 272 -7.36 10.83 3.02
CA ALA A 272 -8.60 11.57 3.33
C ALA A 272 -8.99 11.51 4.80
N ASP A 273 -8.95 10.33 5.41
CA ASP A 273 -9.20 10.16 6.83
C ASP A 273 -8.47 8.92 7.39
N GLU A 274 -8.70 8.69 8.67
CA GLU A 274 -7.99 7.71 9.50
C GLU A 274 -8.38 6.26 9.21
N GLU A 275 -9.57 6.08 8.63
CA GLU A 275 -10.09 4.80 8.14
C GLU A 275 -10.10 4.77 6.59
N SER A 276 -9.81 5.91 5.95
CA SER A 276 -9.89 6.16 4.51
C SER A 276 -8.59 6.80 3.99
N TRP A 277 -7.63 5.92 3.75
CA TRP A 277 -6.75 5.78 2.59
C TRP A 277 -6.16 7.00 1.85
N VAL A 278 -4.97 6.75 1.28
CA VAL A 278 -4.42 7.48 0.13
C VAL A 278 -5.36 7.33 -1.07
N SER A 279 -6.28 8.27 -1.25
CA SER A 279 -6.82 8.56 -2.57
C SER A 279 -5.71 9.26 -3.37
N LEU A 280 -5.10 8.58 -4.33
CA LEU A 280 -4.41 9.29 -5.42
C LEU A 280 -5.50 9.94 -6.27
N ALA A 281 -5.95 11.11 -5.79
CA ALA A 281 -7.17 11.76 -6.23
C ALA A 281 -7.09 12.24 -7.69
N ARG A 282 -5.90 12.29 -8.27
CA ARG A 282 -5.70 12.63 -9.67
C ARG A 282 -4.26 12.36 -10.08
N THR A 283 -4.07 11.53 -11.10
CA THR A 283 -2.85 11.62 -11.91
C THR A 283 -3.15 12.66 -12.97
N ASP A 284 -2.81 13.91 -12.70
CA ASP A 284 -2.77 14.89 -13.79
C ASP A 284 -1.46 14.66 -14.53
N ILE A 285 -1.52 13.96 -15.65
CA ILE A 285 -0.38 13.77 -16.54
C ILE A 285 -0.16 15.10 -17.26
N TYR A 286 0.62 15.98 -16.65
CA TYR A 286 1.10 17.19 -17.30
C TYR A 286 2.33 16.83 -18.13
N THR A 287 2.24 17.04 -19.43
CA THR A 287 3.43 17.14 -20.27
C THR A 287 4.05 18.51 -20.01
N ILE A 288 5.18 18.56 -19.31
CA ILE A 288 5.99 19.78 -19.26
C ILE A 288 6.69 19.88 -20.63
N PRO A 289 6.44 20.95 -21.41
CA PRO A 289 7.11 21.18 -22.69
C PRO A 289 8.61 21.39 -22.52
#